data_AF-A0A942AJL6-F1
#
_entry.id   AF-A0A942AJL6-F1
#
_cell.length_a   1.000
_cell.length_b   1.000
_cell.length_c   1.000
_cell.angle_alpha   90.00
_cell.angle_beta   90.00
_cell.angle_gamma   90.00
#
_symmetry.space_group_name_H-M   'P 1'
#
loop_
_entity.id
_entity.type
_entity.pdbx_description
1 polymer ?
#
loop_
_entity_poly.entity_id
_entity_poly.type
_entity_poly.pdbx_seq_one_letter_code
_entity_poly.pdbx_strand_id
1 'polypeptide(L)'
;MYIIAKDGSGDFTSLQAAIDAVPMSSRMPTILLLRMDEYHEKVIVNKDNIRIIGEARDRTVITNSGCAKDLDADGKEKGTFLSYTFLVTGNNVEVENLTIRNDAGDGSLVGQAVAVYAAGDRGVWRNVRMIAHQDTLFCGPTMPKVARDALPRLIPEGVTSVGDCPLTLNRQYFEDCYIQGDVDFIFGPYRCWFERCTLFMNKRGGLYTAANTPEQSPYGLVFHNCKLTGECAPGQAYLGRPWRAFARTVFLHCEMDEHVSPQGFQDWQGGAPVTERYAEYGTTGARADQSTRHPKQKRMTEADAAAYTIREVIGGYDNWHPQHRTPTWFLCGDSTMADYPANAAPMTGWGQALKRLVPENVFVENCAVCGRSSKSFVAEKRLNFVELCLRKGDKLFIQFGHNDEKPDVDRATDAHVTYPEYLGMYIDAARRQGAEPILLTPIARRRFDENGKLQHTHGEYPAVMRDLADYRGVRLLDMERASEKLLTALGSEGSKVLFNWQEHHLNYPDGVQDNTHLSDTGAVRMAQIALTLLEEAQ
;
A
#
# COMPACT_ATOMS: atom_id res chain seq x y z
N MET A 1 4.42 -10.32 2.37
CA MET A 1 3.51 -9.51 3.19
C MET A 1 3.85 -9.73 4.65
N TYR A 2 3.92 -8.66 5.45
CA TYR A 2 4.06 -8.74 6.91
C TYR A 2 2.77 -8.28 7.58
N ILE A 3 2.34 -9.01 8.60
CA ILE A 3 1.21 -8.66 9.47
C ILE A 3 1.76 -8.02 10.74
N ILE A 4 1.28 -6.82 11.05
CA ILE A 4 1.69 -6.07 12.24
C ILE A 4 0.51 -6.06 13.21
N ALA A 5 0.68 -6.71 14.36
CA ALA A 5 -0.35 -6.80 15.40
C ALA A 5 0.29 -6.62 16.77
N LYS A 6 -0.15 -5.58 17.49
CA LYS A 6 0.41 -5.20 18.79
C LYS A 6 0.23 -6.29 19.86
N ASP A 7 -0.79 -7.12 19.73
CA ASP A 7 -1.09 -8.27 20.60
C ASP A 7 -0.18 -9.49 20.37
N GLY A 8 0.75 -9.43 19.40
CA GLY A 8 1.67 -10.52 19.07
C GLY A 8 1.07 -11.59 18.15
N SER A 9 -0.14 -11.39 17.62
CA SER A 9 -0.77 -12.32 16.67
C SER A 9 -0.25 -12.19 15.22
N GLY A 10 0.61 -11.20 14.95
CA GLY A 10 1.24 -10.94 13.66
C GLY A 10 2.73 -11.30 13.62
N ASP A 11 3.38 -11.00 12.51
CA ASP A 11 4.83 -11.17 12.31
C ASP A 11 5.65 -10.15 13.10
N PHE A 12 5.08 -8.96 13.33
CA PHE A 12 5.68 -7.87 14.13
C PHE A 12 4.66 -7.23 15.06
N THR A 13 5.13 -6.64 16.16
CA THR A 13 4.29 -5.89 17.10
C THR A 13 4.29 -4.38 16.87
N SER A 14 5.18 -3.87 16.01
CA SER A 14 5.31 -2.45 15.69
C SER A 14 5.55 -2.24 14.20
N LEU A 15 5.14 -1.08 13.68
CA LEU A 15 5.35 -0.76 12.26
C LEU A 15 6.82 -0.48 11.97
N GLN A 16 7.54 0.19 12.88
CA GLN A 16 8.95 0.48 12.65
C GLN A 16 9.79 -0.80 12.50
N ALA A 17 9.56 -1.81 13.34
CA ALA A 17 10.28 -3.08 13.24
C ALA A 17 10.02 -3.81 11.92
N ALA A 18 8.78 -3.74 11.42
CA ALA A 18 8.43 -4.32 10.13
C ALA A 18 9.14 -3.61 8.97
N ILE A 19 9.23 -2.26 9.01
CA ILE A 19 9.97 -1.46 8.02
C ILE A 19 11.47 -1.78 8.05
N ASP A 20 12.05 -1.91 9.24
CA ASP A 20 13.49 -2.20 9.40
C ASP A 20 13.86 -3.55 8.79
N ALA A 21 12.94 -4.53 8.86
CA ALA A 21 13.07 -5.85 8.25
C ALA A 21 12.90 -5.87 6.71
N VAL A 22 12.42 -4.78 6.09
CA VAL A 22 12.30 -4.68 4.63
C VAL A 22 13.70 -4.51 4.00
N PRO A 23 14.07 -5.32 2.99
CA PRO A 23 15.33 -5.17 2.27
C PRO A 23 15.47 -3.79 1.62
N MET A 24 16.70 -3.24 1.57
CA MET A 24 16.94 -1.90 1.02
C MET A 24 16.62 -1.76 -0.47
N SER A 25 16.79 -2.82 -1.26
CA SER A 25 16.52 -2.82 -2.69
C SER A 25 15.53 -3.91 -3.04
N SER A 26 14.23 -3.65 -2.84
CA SER A 26 13.19 -4.52 -3.37
C SER A 26 12.61 -3.90 -4.63
N ARG A 27 12.60 -4.66 -5.73
CA ARG A 27 11.90 -4.26 -6.96
C ARG A 27 10.38 -4.47 -6.84
N MET A 28 9.97 -5.41 -5.97
CA MET A 28 8.57 -5.66 -5.66
C MET A 28 8.14 -4.90 -4.40
N PRO A 29 6.92 -4.35 -4.37
CA PRO A 29 6.43 -3.69 -3.18
C PRO A 29 6.28 -4.68 -2.02
N THR A 30 6.83 -4.32 -0.85
CA THR A 30 6.58 -5.07 0.38
C THR A 30 5.29 -4.57 1.02
N ILE A 31 4.33 -5.47 1.21
CA ILE A 31 3.05 -5.15 1.87
C ILE A 31 3.21 -5.29 3.39
N LEU A 32 2.89 -4.22 4.11
CA LEU A 32 2.84 -4.12 5.57
C LEU A 32 1.38 -3.88 5.97
N LEU A 33 0.74 -4.89 6.58
CA LEU A 33 -0.66 -4.80 6.99
C LEU A 33 -0.76 -4.60 8.51
N LEU A 34 -1.32 -3.47 8.93
CA LEU A 34 -1.52 -3.13 10.33
C LEU A 34 -2.91 -3.54 10.78
N ARG A 35 -2.97 -4.35 11.85
CA ARG A 35 -4.24 -4.68 12.53
C ARG A 35 -4.83 -3.44 13.22
N MET A 36 -6.09 -3.53 13.63
CA MET A 36 -6.76 -2.47 14.39
C MET A 36 -6.16 -2.35 15.79
N ASP A 37 -5.45 -1.25 16.04
CA ASP A 37 -4.95 -0.81 17.35
C ASP A 37 -4.50 0.67 17.23
N GLU A 38 -4.12 1.24 18.36
CA GLU A 38 -3.41 2.52 18.45
C GLU A 38 -1.91 2.28 18.71
N TYR A 39 -1.10 2.57 17.71
CA TYR A 39 0.35 2.41 17.69
C TYR A 39 1.01 3.73 18.06
N HIS A 40 1.52 3.83 19.29
CA HIS A 40 2.26 5.01 19.77
C HIS A 40 3.71 4.94 19.30
N GLU A 41 3.97 5.39 18.08
CA GLU A 41 5.26 5.24 17.40
C GLU A 41 5.64 6.52 16.64
N LYS A 42 6.94 6.86 16.67
CA LYS A 42 7.54 7.76 15.68
C LYS A 42 8.06 6.91 14.53
N VAL A 43 7.41 6.95 13.37
CA VAL A 43 7.68 6.04 12.26
C VAL A 43 8.50 6.72 11.17
N ILE A 44 9.50 6.00 10.66
CA ILE A 44 10.38 6.43 9.57
C ILE A 44 10.37 5.36 8.47
N VAL A 45 9.69 5.67 7.36
CA VAL A 45 9.65 4.84 6.14
C VAL A 45 10.80 5.27 5.22
N ASN A 46 11.94 4.61 5.39
CA ASN A 46 13.19 4.92 4.67
C ASN A 46 13.57 3.90 3.59
N LYS A 47 12.60 3.10 3.14
CA LYS A 47 12.74 2.10 2.07
C LYS A 47 11.78 2.43 0.95
N ASP A 48 12.20 2.12 -0.27
CA ASP A 48 11.37 2.27 -1.46
C ASP A 48 10.41 1.09 -1.61
N ASN A 49 9.36 1.26 -2.40
CA ASN A 49 8.41 0.20 -2.77
C ASN A 49 7.81 -0.48 -1.53
N ILE A 50 7.10 0.30 -0.71
CA ILE A 50 6.34 -0.21 0.45
C ILE A 50 4.87 0.12 0.26
N ARG A 51 3.99 -0.82 0.61
CA ARG A 51 2.56 -0.62 0.73
C ARG A 51 2.14 -0.82 2.18
N ILE A 52 1.66 0.22 2.85
CA ILE A 52 1.21 0.21 4.24
C ILE A 52 -0.31 0.27 4.25
N ILE A 53 -0.96 -0.75 4.80
CA ILE A 53 -2.41 -0.91 4.73
C ILE A 53 -2.95 -1.13 6.14
N GLY A 54 -3.83 -0.25 6.61
CA GLY A 54 -4.57 -0.49 7.85
C GLY A 54 -5.77 -1.40 7.63
N GLU A 55 -6.12 -2.17 8.67
CA GLU A 55 -7.30 -3.05 8.67
C GLU A 55 -8.60 -2.23 8.68
N ALA A 56 -8.63 -1.10 9.37
CA ALA A 56 -9.73 -0.13 9.30
C ALA A 56 -9.24 1.29 9.59
N ARG A 57 -9.52 2.23 8.68
CA ARG A 57 -9.06 3.62 8.76
C ARG A 57 -9.19 4.26 10.14
N ASP A 58 -10.36 4.12 10.76
CA ASP A 58 -10.69 4.82 12.00
C ASP A 58 -10.26 4.06 13.27
N ARG A 59 -9.75 2.83 13.13
CA ARG A 59 -9.31 1.97 14.26
C ARG A 59 -7.87 1.47 14.16
N THR A 60 -7.21 1.71 13.04
CA THR A 60 -5.77 1.50 12.86
C THR A 60 -5.12 2.88 12.90
N VAL A 61 -4.58 3.25 14.06
CA VAL A 61 -4.08 4.61 14.33
C VAL A 61 -2.60 4.56 14.63
N ILE A 62 -1.81 5.39 13.95
CA ILE A 62 -0.42 5.67 14.31
C ILE A 62 -0.39 7.06 14.93
N THR A 63 0.13 7.18 16.15
CA THR A 63 0.16 8.45 16.86
C THR A 63 1.49 8.71 17.57
N ASN A 64 1.84 9.99 17.69
CA ASN A 64 2.88 10.52 18.56
C ASN A 64 2.53 11.97 18.93
N SER A 65 3.30 12.61 19.80
CA SER A 65 3.04 13.97 20.30
C SER A 65 4.26 14.89 20.23
N GLY A 66 5.18 14.64 19.28
CA GLY A 66 6.36 15.49 19.08
C GLY A 66 5.96 16.88 18.59
N CYS A 67 6.64 17.92 19.09
CA CYS A 67 6.34 19.31 18.73
C CYS A 67 7.60 20.14 18.47
N ALA A 68 7.44 21.31 17.85
CA ALA A 68 8.56 22.19 17.53
C ALA A 68 9.29 22.71 18.76
N LYS A 69 8.56 22.96 19.86
CA LYS A 69 9.12 23.47 21.12
C LYS A 69 9.79 22.40 21.99
N ASP A 70 9.69 21.12 21.64
CA ASP A 70 10.46 20.08 22.30
C ASP A 70 11.95 20.41 22.22
N LEU A 71 12.69 20.18 23.29
CA LEU A 71 14.13 20.43 23.30
C LEU A 71 14.91 19.23 22.78
N ASP A 72 15.94 19.47 21.97
CA ASP A 72 16.97 18.50 21.61
C ASP A 72 18.01 18.33 22.74
N ALA A 73 18.99 17.45 22.53
CA ALA A 73 20.01 17.14 23.53
C ALA A 73 20.86 18.36 23.95
N ASP A 74 20.93 19.39 23.10
CA ASP A 74 21.65 20.64 23.38
C ASP A 74 20.74 21.70 24.04
N GLY A 75 19.51 21.33 24.41
CA GLY A 75 18.54 22.24 25.02
C GLY A 75 17.93 23.25 24.03
N LYS A 76 18.05 23.02 22.71
CA LYS A 76 17.46 23.89 21.69
C LYS A 76 16.14 23.31 21.19
N GLU A 77 15.22 24.17 20.81
CA GLU A 77 13.96 23.73 20.18
C GLU A 77 14.25 22.89 18.93
N LYS A 78 13.59 21.73 18.85
CA LYS A 78 13.70 20.77 17.75
C LYS A 78 13.25 21.41 16.44
N GLY A 79 12.25 22.28 16.49
CA GLY A 79 11.62 22.93 15.35
C GLY A 79 10.68 21.99 14.58
N THR A 80 9.92 22.55 13.63
CA THR A 80 8.87 21.86 12.86
C THR A 80 9.29 20.49 12.33
N PHE A 81 10.43 20.41 11.65
CA PHE A 81 10.77 19.24 10.84
C PHE A 81 11.16 18.00 11.65
N LEU A 82 11.40 18.12 12.96
CA LEU A 82 11.64 16.96 13.84
C LEU A 82 10.38 16.56 14.64
N SER A 83 9.28 17.30 14.53
CA SER A 83 8.03 17.05 15.26
C SER A 83 7.18 15.91 14.69
N TYR A 84 7.52 15.39 13.50
CA TYR A 84 6.68 14.44 12.78
C TYR A 84 6.31 13.19 13.58
N THR A 85 5.09 12.69 13.37
CA THR A 85 4.71 11.33 13.76
C THR A 85 5.17 10.31 12.72
N PHE A 86 5.00 10.63 11.44
CA PHE A 86 5.23 9.71 10.33
C PHE A 86 6.07 10.37 9.21
N LEU A 87 7.32 9.94 9.05
CA LEU A 87 8.23 10.42 8.00
C LEU A 87 8.38 9.39 6.89
N VAL A 88 8.13 9.80 5.65
CA VAL A 88 8.31 8.97 4.45
C VAL A 88 9.39 9.57 3.58
N THR A 89 10.56 8.93 3.52
CA THR A 89 11.65 9.35 2.62
C THR A 89 11.84 8.40 1.44
N GLY A 90 11.32 7.18 1.53
CA GLY A 90 11.35 6.22 0.43
C GLY A 90 10.42 6.61 -0.72
N ASN A 91 10.78 6.19 -1.92
CA ASN A 91 9.98 6.40 -3.13
C ASN A 91 8.97 5.26 -3.36
N ASN A 92 7.88 5.55 -4.07
CA ASN A 92 6.83 4.58 -4.37
C ASN A 92 6.22 3.96 -3.09
N VAL A 93 6.00 4.81 -2.09
CA VAL A 93 5.34 4.40 -0.85
C VAL A 93 3.85 4.67 -0.97
N GLU A 94 3.05 3.62 -0.78
CA GLU A 94 1.60 3.70 -0.72
C GLU A 94 1.14 3.53 0.73
N VAL A 95 0.25 4.38 1.21
CA VAL A 95 -0.36 4.31 2.54
C VAL A 95 -1.88 4.35 2.39
N GLU A 96 -2.57 3.35 2.93
CA GLU A 96 -4.00 3.20 2.73
C GLU A 96 -4.74 2.78 4.01
N ASN A 97 -5.98 3.27 4.16
CA ASN A 97 -6.95 2.80 5.15
C ASN A 97 -6.46 2.82 6.62
N LEU A 98 -5.78 3.90 7.04
CA LEU A 98 -5.35 4.12 8.43
C LEU A 98 -5.42 5.60 8.83
N THR A 99 -5.24 5.88 10.11
CA THR A 99 -5.12 7.23 10.66
C THR A 99 -3.69 7.50 11.12
N ILE A 100 -3.15 8.66 10.78
CA ILE A 100 -1.88 9.19 11.31
C ILE A 100 -2.20 10.49 12.05
N ARG A 101 -1.82 10.56 13.32
CA ARG A 101 -2.16 11.68 14.20
C ARG A 101 -0.94 12.22 14.93
N ASN A 102 -0.85 13.54 15.06
CA ASN A 102 0.05 14.17 16.03
C ASN A 102 -0.78 14.79 17.16
N ASP A 103 -0.57 14.28 18.37
CA ASP A 103 -1.30 14.61 19.59
C ASP A 103 -0.65 15.71 20.45
N ALA A 104 0.32 16.45 19.91
CA ALA A 104 0.99 17.53 20.64
C ALA A 104 0.03 18.65 21.08
N GLY A 105 -1.05 18.89 20.33
CA GLY A 105 -2.09 19.88 20.67
C GLY A 105 -1.92 21.23 19.97
N ASP A 106 -2.57 22.27 20.51
CA ASP A 106 -2.69 23.58 19.89
C ASP A 106 -1.32 24.27 19.69
N GLY A 107 -1.04 24.68 18.46
CA GLY A 107 0.24 25.28 18.11
C GLY A 107 0.57 26.61 18.79
N SER A 108 -0.41 27.30 19.38
CA SER A 108 -0.14 28.45 20.25
C SER A 108 0.64 28.06 21.52
N LEU A 109 0.42 26.83 22.00
CA LEU A 109 1.08 26.27 23.18
C LEU A 109 2.36 25.53 22.79
N VAL A 110 2.31 24.65 21.79
CA VAL A 110 3.39 23.69 21.48
C VAL A 110 4.20 24.01 20.22
N GLY A 111 3.79 25.04 19.47
CA GLY A 111 4.34 25.30 18.14
C GLY A 111 3.85 24.29 17.10
N GLN A 112 4.61 24.13 16.03
CA GLN A 112 4.28 23.25 14.92
C GLN A 112 4.36 21.77 15.32
N ALA A 113 3.44 20.95 14.81
CA ALA A 113 3.35 19.52 15.16
C ALA A 113 2.90 18.69 13.95
N VAL A 114 3.88 18.13 13.24
CA VAL A 114 3.65 17.44 11.97
C VAL A 114 3.04 16.04 12.22
N ALA A 115 1.94 15.70 11.58
CA ALA A 115 1.45 14.32 11.54
C ALA A 115 2.22 13.54 10.48
N VAL A 116 2.23 14.05 9.24
CA VAL A 116 2.85 13.40 8.09
C VAL A 116 3.90 14.30 7.46
N TYR A 117 5.10 13.75 7.28
CA TYR A 117 6.19 14.32 6.50
C TYR A 117 6.43 13.45 5.27
N ALA A 118 5.88 13.85 4.13
CA ALA A 118 6.02 13.19 2.84
C ALA A 118 7.20 13.75 2.04
N ALA A 119 8.38 13.14 2.19
CA ALA A 119 9.62 13.57 1.55
C ALA A 119 10.01 12.76 0.30
N GLY A 120 9.60 11.50 0.22
CA GLY A 120 9.85 10.64 -0.95
C GLY A 120 9.16 11.14 -2.23
N ASP A 121 9.50 10.55 -3.37
CA ASP A 121 8.79 10.75 -4.63
C ASP A 121 7.76 9.65 -4.90
N ARG A 122 6.74 9.97 -5.70
CA ARG A 122 5.66 9.07 -6.08
C ARG A 122 4.91 8.47 -4.88
N GLY A 123 4.70 9.27 -3.85
CA GLY A 123 3.92 8.87 -2.68
C GLY A 123 2.42 8.85 -2.97
N VAL A 124 1.74 7.81 -2.50
CA VAL A 124 0.30 7.61 -2.71
C VAL A 124 -0.40 7.42 -1.38
N TRP A 125 -1.46 8.17 -1.15
CA TRP A 125 -2.21 8.17 0.10
C TRP A 125 -3.70 7.98 -0.23
N ARG A 126 -4.31 6.85 0.18
CA ARG A 126 -5.72 6.57 -0.11
C ARG A 126 -6.53 6.31 1.13
N ASN A 127 -7.65 7.02 1.29
CA ASN A 127 -8.53 6.82 2.43
C ASN A 127 -7.75 6.88 3.77
N VAL A 128 -6.84 7.86 3.89
CA VAL A 128 -6.01 8.09 5.08
C VAL A 128 -6.56 9.30 5.84
N ARG A 129 -6.58 9.22 7.17
CA ARG A 129 -6.82 10.39 8.03
C ARG A 129 -5.49 10.95 8.51
N MET A 130 -5.27 12.24 8.32
CA MET A 130 -4.09 12.97 8.80
C MET A 130 -4.56 14.07 9.75
N ILE A 131 -4.24 13.96 11.03
CA ILE A 131 -4.86 14.79 12.06
C ILE A 131 -3.77 15.45 12.91
N ALA A 132 -3.75 16.78 12.94
CA ALA A 132 -3.03 17.54 13.95
C ALA A 132 -3.66 18.94 14.10
N HIS A 133 -2.84 19.90 14.50
CA HIS A 133 -3.19 21.31 14.59
C HIS A 133 -2.40 22.10 13.54
N GLN A 134 -1.32 22.76 13.97
CA GLN A 134 -0.46 23.55 13.11
C GLN A 134 0.55 22.65 12.39
N ASP A 135 0.69 22.84 11.07
CA ASP A 135 1.64 22.12 10.21
C ASP A 135 1.37 20.60 10.07
N THR A 136 0.10 20.18 9.94
CA THR A 136 -0.30 18.76 9.92
C THR A 136 0.40 17.90 8.85
N LEU A 137 0.47 18.37 7.60
CA LEU A 137 1.01 17.65 6.45
C LEU A 137 2.10 18.49 5.77
N PHE A 138 3.33 17.99 5.83
CA PHE A 138 4.45 18.55 5.09
C PHE A 138 4.79 17.70 3.86
N CYS A 139 4.80 18.32 2.69
CA CYS A 139 5.24 17.69 1.43
C CYS A 139 6.49 18.42 0.92
N GLY A 140 7.68 17.93 1.29
CA GLY A 140 8.94 18.62 1.00
C GLY A 140 10.18 17.78 1.22
N PRO A 141 11.37 18.25 0.80
CA PRO A 141 12.60 17.47 0.86
C PRO A 141 13.04 17.21 2.29
N THR A 142 13.73 16.10 2.51
CA THR A 142 14.33 15.76 3.80
C THR A 142 15.33 16.85 4.21
N MET A 143 14.97 17.63 5.22
CA MET A 143 15.82 18.72 5.71
C MET A 143 17.11 18.18 6.35
N PRO A 144 18.24 18.90 6.26
CA PRO A 144 19.52 18.43 6.82
C PRO A 144 19.47 18.02 8.30
N LYS A 145 18.71 18.74 9.14
CA LYS A 145 18.52 18.39 10.56
C LYS A 145 17.83 17.02 10.70
N VAL A 146 16.82 16.75 9.88
CA VAL A 146 16.10 15.47 9.86
C VAL A 146 16.99 14.35 9.35
N ALA A 147 17.74 14.57 8.28
CA ALA A 147 18.68 13.58 7.77
C ALA A 147 19.71 13.18 8.84
N ARG A 148 20.22 14.14 9.63
CA ARG A 148 21.17 13.88 10.72
C ARG A 148 20.55 13.11 11.90
N ASP A 149 19.35 13.49 12.31
CA ASP A 149 18.69 12.94 13.50
C ASP A 149 18.03 11.58 13.22
N ALA A 150 17.24 11.51 12.15
CA ALA A 150 16.35 10.39 11.85
C ALA A 150 16.97 9.36 10.90
N LEU A 151 17.96 9.76 10.10
CA LEU A 151 18.52 8.94 9.02
C LEU A 151 20.06 8.99 8.98
N PRO A 152 20.76 8.85 10.12
CA PRO A 152 22.22 9.09 10.18
C PRO A 152 22.99 8.17 9.22
N ARG A 153 22.49 6.97 8.96
CA ARG A 153 23.08 6.01 8.01
C ARG A 153 23.12 6.49 6.55
N LEU A 154 22.33 7.49 6.19
CA LEU A 154 22.33 8.10 4.84
C LEU A 154 23.37 9.20 4.70
N ILE A 155 24.10 9.53 5.78
CA ILE A 155 25.15 10.55 5.79
C ILE A 155 26.49 9.82 5.88
N PRO A 156 27.37 9.94 4.86
CA PRO A 156 28.71 9.36 4.92
C PRO A 156 29.50 9.90 6.12
N GLU A 157 30.35 9.06 6.69
CA GLU A 157 31.21 9.43 7.81
C GLU A 157 32.10 10.64 7.45
N GLY A 158 32.17 11.64 8.34
CA GLY A 158 32.91 12.89 8.10
C GLY A 158 32.12 14.02 7.41
N VAL A 159 30.88 13.77 6.95
CA VAL A 159 30.01 14.81 6.38
C VAL A 159 29.25 15.54 7.49
N THR A 160 29.67 16.78 7.79
CA THR A 160 29.06 17.62 8.84
C THR A 160 27.86 18.44 8.35
N SER A 161 27.69 18.55 7.03
CA SER A 161 26.51 19.18 6.41
C SER A 161 25.99 18.29 5.29
N VAL A 162 24.71 17.92 5.38
CA VAL A 162 23.96 17.49 4.19
C VAL A 162 23.78 18.79 3.42
N GLY A 163 24.50 18.97 2.31
CA GLY A 163 24.41 20.18 1.49
C GLY A 163 22.95 20.51 1.13
N ASP A 164 22.69 21.70 0.57
CA ASP A 164 21.36 22.05 0.08
C ASP A 164 20.86 20.91 -0.81
N CYS A 165 19.96 20.07 -0.28
CA CYS A 165 19.44 18.94 -0.99
C CYS A 165 18.81 19.53 -2.25
N PRO A 166 19.22 19.11 -3.46
CA PRO A 166 18.68 19.69 -4.68
C PRO A 166 17.16 19.69 -4.54
N LEU A 167 16.51 20.81 -4.85
CA LEU A 167 15.05 20.94 -4.78
C LEU A 167 14.45 19.88 -5.71
N THR A 168 14.21 18.68 -5.17
CA THR A 168 13.55 17.62 -5.88
C THR A 168 12.09 18.04 -5.97
N LEU A 169 11.57 18.16 -7.19
CA LEU A 169 10.16 18.43 -7.42
C LEU A 169 9.38 17.12 -7.28
N ASN A 170 9.51 16.49 -6.11
CA ASN A 170 8.84 15.24 -5.79
C ASN A 170 7.34 15.42 -5.77
N ARG A 171 6.66 14.29 -5.83
CA ARG A 171 5.28 14.21 -6.28
C ARG A 171 4.47 13.36 -5.32
N GLN A 172 3.30 13.87 -4.97
CA GLN A 172 2.40 13.23 -4.01
C GLN A 172 0.97 13.19 -4.58
N TYR A 173 0.31 12.06 -4.39
CA TYR A 173 -1.09 11.86 -4.75
C TYR A 173 -1.90 11.46 -3.51
N PHE A 174 -2.95 12.22 -3.21
CA PHE A 174 -3.87 11.97 -2.10
C PHE A 174 -5.27 11.76 -2.67
N GLU A 175 -5.94 10.68 -2.28
CA GLU A 175 -7.26 10.32 -2.79
C GLU A 175 -8.18 9.91 -1.64
N ASP A 176 -9.36 10.52 -1.57
CA ASP A 176 -10.38 10.23 -0.55
C ASP A 176 -9.84 10.37 0.89
N CYS A 177 -8.83 11.23 1.10
CA CYS A 177 -8.21 11.46 2.41
C CYS A 177 -9.00 12.48 3.24
N TYR A 178 -8.87 12.39 4.56
CA TYR A 178 -9.35 13.40 5.50
C TYR A 178 -8.13 14.07 6.15
N ILE A 179 -7.98 15.38 5.99
CA ILE A 179 -6.83 16.13 6.51
C ILE A 179 -7.35 17.23 7.43
N GLN A 180 -6.92 17.23 8.68
CA GLN A 180 -7.40 18.12 9.73
C GLN A 180 -6.28 18.93 10.37
N GLY A 181 -6.49 20.25 10.49
CA GLY A 181 -5.57 21.15 11.16
C GLY A 181 -6.12 22.57 11.34
N ASP A 182 -5.26 23.51 11.72
CA ASP A 182 -5.59 24.94 11.86
C ASP A 182 -4.69 25.84 11.03
N VAL A 183 -3.46 26.08 11.46
CA VAL A 183 -2.53 27.02 10.82
C VAL A 183 -1.61 26.26 9.87
N ASP A 184 -1.55 26.72 8.61
CA ASP A 184 -0.64 26.23 7.57
C ASP A 184 -0.63 24.70 7.42
N PHE A 185 -1.78 24.05 7.63
CA PHE A 185 -1.76 22.63 7.95
C PHE A 185 -1.44 21.72 6.75
N ILE A 186 -1.42 22.26 5.52
CA ILE A 186 -0.82 21.62 4.34
C ILE A 186 0.24 22.56 3.76
N PHE A 187 1.51 22.18 3.83
CA PHE A 187 2.60 23.06 3.43
C PHE A 187 3.75 22.32 2.74
N GLY A 188 4.57 23.08 2.02
CA GLY A 188 5.76 22.57 1.34
C GLY A 188 5.85 22.90 -0.15
N PRO A 189 7.00 22.54 -0.78
CA PRO A 189 7.35 22.97 -2.14
C PRO A 189 6.90 22.01 -3.24
N TYR A 190 6.43 20.81 -2.89
CA TYR A 190 6.20 19.71 -3.83
C TYR A 190 4.98 19.92 -4.74
N ARG A 191 4.92 19.09 -5.79
CA ARG A 191 3.75 18.97 -6.66
C ARG A 191 2.82 17.94 -6.05
N CYS A 192 1.64 18.40 -5.63
CA CYS A 192 0.68 17.53 -4.95
C CYS A 192 -0.67 17.61 -5.66
N TRP A 193 -1.30 16.45 -5.85
CA TRP A 193 -2.69 16.35 -6.29
C TRP A 193 -3.54 15.74 -5.17
N PHE A 194 -4.55 16.48 -4.73
CA PHE A 194 -5.53 16.04 -3.76
C PHE A 194 -6.86 15.81 -4.50
N GLU A 195 -7.32 14.57 -4.55
CA GLU A 195 -8.53 14.14 -5.25
C GLU A 195 -9.60 13.76 -4.22
N ARG A 196 -10.75 14.43 -4.24
CA ARG A 196 -11.90 14.09 -3.38
C ARG A 196 -11.58 14.04 -1.88
N CYS A 197 -10.60 14.83 -1.45
CA CYS A 197 -10.23 14.91 -0.04
C CYS A 197 -11.21 15.79 0.75
N THR A 198 -11.41 15.46 2.03
CA THR A 198 -12.04 16.36 3.00
C THR A 198 -10.95 17.11 3.76
N LEU A 199 -10.97 18.44 3.69
CA LEU A 199 -10.09 19.31 4.46
C LEU A 199 -10.89 19.90 5.62
N PHE A 200 -10.52 19.55 6.85
CA PHE A 200 -11.26 19.92 8.05
C PHE A 200 -10.50 20.97 8.87
N MET A 201 -11.08 22.16 9.01
CA MET A 201 -10.51 23.24 9.79
C MET A 201 -10.93 23.13 11.27
N ASN A 202 -9.95 23.07 12.17
CA ASN A 202 -10.17 23.09 13.62
C ASN A 202 -10.83 24.40 14.08
N LYS A 203 -11.46 24.37 15.26
CA LYS A 203 -12.17 25.51 15.87
C LYS A 203 -11.39 26.82 15.93
N ARG A 204 -10.06 26.75 16.03
CA ARG A 204 -9.16 27.92 16.04
C ARG A 204 -9.26 28.77 14.76
N GLY A 205 -9.59 28.14 13.62
CA GLY A 205 -9.42 28.76 12.31
C GLY A 205 -7.95 28.90 11.95
N GLY A 206 -7.67 29.46 10.78
CA GLY A 206 -6.30 29.54 10.27
C GLY A 206 -6.23 29.43 8.76
N LEU A 207 -5.29 28.64 8.26
CA LEU A 207 -4.94 28.55 6.85
C LEU A 207 -4.83 27.09 6.41
N TYR A 208 -5.56 26.75 5.35
CA TYR A 208 -5.46 25.42 4.73
C TYR A 208 -4.05 25.18 4.18
N THR A 209 -3.46 26.18 3.51
CA THR A 209 -2.18 26.00 2.81
C THR A 209 -1.13 27.06 3.09
N ALA A 210 0.14 26.62 3.10
CA ALA A 210 1.32 27.49 3.08
C ALA A 210 2.37 26.95 2.09
N ALA A 211 2.09 27.10 0.81
CA ALA A 211 3.01 26.63 -0.23
C ALA A 211 4.29 27.48 -0.28
N ASN A 212 5.44 26.84 -0.49
CA ASN A 212 6.71 27.48 -0.85
C ASN A 212 7.26 26.94 -2.17
N THR A 213 6.36 26.74 -3.13
CA THR A 213 6.67 26.24 -4.48
C THR A 213 7.87 26.99 -5.09
N PRO A 214 8.87 26.28 -5.65
CA PRO A 214 9.99 26.91 -6.33
C PRO A 214 9.57 27.59 -7.64
N GLU A 215 10.29 28.64 -8.06
CA GLU A 215 10.00 29.41 -9.28
C GLU A 215 9.87 28.51 -10.54
N GLN A 216 10.79 27.56 -10.66
CA GLN A 216 10.89 26.63 -11.77
C GLN A 216 9.79 25.55 -11.77
N SER A 217 9.04 25.39 -10.68
CA SER A 217 7.99 24.37 -10.62
C SER A 217 6.73 24.86 -11.33
N PRO A 218 6.27 24.14 -12.37
CA PRO A 218 5.06 24.52 -13.09
C PRO A 218 3.78 24.25 -12.29
N TYR A 219 3.85 23.53 -11.18
CA TYR A 219 2.71 23.25 -10.32
C TYR A 219 3.13 23.24 -8.85
N GLY A 220 2.16 23.40 -7.95
CA GLY A 220 2.35 23.30 -6.50
C GLY A 220 1.28 22.40 -5.92
N LEU A 221 0.48 22.93 -5.00
CA LEU A 221 -0.63 22.21 -4.38
C LEU A 221 -1.90 22.36 -5.23
N VAL A 222 -2.46 21.25 -5.71
CA VAL A 222 -3.70 21.23 -6.52
C VAL A 222 -4.76 20.39 -5.82
N PHE A 223 -5.89 21.01 -5.50
CA PHE A 223 -7.05 20.38 -4.87
C PHE A 223 -8.16 20.25 -5.90
N HIS A 224 -8.63 19.04 -6.13
CA HIS A 224 -9.61 18.70 -7.15
C HIS A 224 -10.76 17.90 -6.53
N ASN A 225 -11.99 18.39 -6.71
CA ASN A 225 -13.21 17.81 -6.12
C ASN A 225 -13.17 17.67 -4.58
N CYS A 226 -12.40 18.51 -3.89
CA CYS A 226 -12.27 18.46 -2.44
C CYS A 226 -13.44 19.17 -1.74
N LYS A 227 -13.71 18.76 -0.49
CA LYS A 227 -14.64 19.46 0.41
C LYS A 227 -13.88 20.16 1.52
N LEU A 228 -14.14 21.45 1.70
CA LEU A 228 -13.61 22.27 2.79
C LEU A 228 -14.72 22.48 3.83
N THR A 229 -14.54 21.89 5.00
CA THR A 229 -15.48 21.88 6.15
C THR A 229 -14.71 22.26 7.42
N GLY A 230 -15.39 22.56 8.54
CA GLY A 230 -14.70 22.85 9.79
C GLY A 230 -15.61 23.37 10.90
N GLU A 231 -14.99 23.66 12.04
CA GLU A 231 -15.68 24.08 13.27
C GLU A 231 -15.38 25.54 13.67
N CYS A 232 -14.51 26.22 12.93
CA CYS A 232 -14.23 27.62 13.20
C CYS A 232 -15.41 28.51 12.77
N ALA A 233 -15.47 29.72 13.33
CA ALA A 233 -16.54 30.66 13.02
C ALA A 233 -16.53 31.06 11.51
N PRO A 234 -17.68 31.50 10.96
CA PRO A 234 -17.77 31.97 9.58
C PRO A 234 -16.64 32.93 9.19
N GLY A 235 -15.98 32.63 8.07
CA GLY A 235 -14.90 33.44 7.50
C GLY A 235 -13.54 33.40 8.21
N GLN A 236 -13.33 32.50 9.19
CA GLN A 236 -12.06 32.38 9.93
C GLN A 236 -11.01 31.45 9.29
N ALA A 237 -11.32 30.82 8.15
CA ALA A 237 -10.41 29.89 7.48
C ALA A 237 -9.99 30.41 6.09
N TYR A 238 -8.71 30.65 5.87
CA TYR A 238 -8.18 31.11 4.57
C TYR A 238 -7.63 29.94 3.76
N LEU A 239 -7.82 29.98 2.44
CA LEU A 239 -7.32 28.97 1.50
C LEU A 239 -5.81 28.82 1.53
N GLY A 240 -5.10 29.92 1.81
CA GLY A 240 -3.67 29.86 2.11
C GLY A 240 -2.97 31.20 2.08
N ARG A 241 -1.65 31.14 2.30
CA ARG A 241 -0.72 32.26 2.23
C ARG A 241 0.63 31.85 1.63
N PRO A 242 1.43 32.79 1.10
CA PRO A 242 2.68 32.44 0.42
C PRO A 242 3.81 32.31 1.43
N TRP A 243 4.25 31.09 1.75
CA TRP A 243 5.42 30.91 2.62
C TRP A 243 6.72 31.38 1.92
N ARG A 244 6.76 31.34 0.58
CA ARG A 244 7.80 31.94 -0.26
C ARG A 244 7.18 32.59 -1.51
N ALA A 245 7.97 33.41 -2.21
CA ALA A 245 7.52 34.29 -3.29
C ALA A 245 6.70 33.59 -4.40
N PHE A 246 7.07 32.38 -4.80
CA PHE A 246 6.46 31.68 -5.94
C PHE A 246 5.39 30.65 -5.53
N ALA A 247 4.84 30.76 -4.32
CA ALA A 247 3.81 29.87 -3.81
C ALA A 247 2.68 29.63 -4.83
N ARG A 248 2.34 28.36 -5.08
CA ARG A 248 1.30 27.99 -6.03
C ARG A 248 0.30 27.03 -5.40
N THR A 249 -0.94 27.48 -5.33
CA THR A 249 -2.08 26.72 -4.79
C THR A 249 -3.29 26.90 -5.69
N VAL A 250 -3.95 25.80 -6.07
CA VAL A 250 -5.12 25.83 -6.96
C VAL A 250 -6.24 24.96 -6.39
N PHE A 251 -7.46 25.48 -6.37
CA PHE A 251 -8.68 24.71 -6.02
C PHE A 251 -9.59 24.60 -7.23
N LEU A 252 -9.95 23.37 -7.60
CA LEU A 252 -10.77 23.03 -8.75
C LEU A 252 -11.99 22.23 -8.26
N HIS A 253 -13.19 22.68 -8.60
CA HIS A 253 -14.45 21.99 -8.31
C HIS A 253 -14.65 21.67 -6.83
N CYS A 254 -14.15 22.54 -5.95
CA CYS A 254 -14.24 22.31 -4.51
C CYS A 254 -15.54 22.85 -3.92
N GLU A 255 -16.11 22.13 -2.96
CA GLU A 255 -17.23 22.58 -2.14
C GLU A 255 -16.68 23.27 -0.88
N MET A 256 -17.17 24.46 -0.54
CA MET A 256 -16.66 25.24 0.60
C MET A 256 -17.81 25.73 1.49
N ASP A 257 -17.74 25.39 2.79
CA ASP A 257 -18.69 25.87 3.81
C ASP A 257 -18.37 27.31 4.27
N GLU A 258 -19.24 27.87 5.12
CA GLU A 258 -19.22 29.29 5.49
C GLU A 258 -18.04 29.72 6.39
N HIS A 259 -17.37 28.79 7.05
CA HIS A 259 -16.16 29.07 7.83
C HIS A 259 -14.98 29.49 6.95
N VAL A 260 -14.97 29.13 5.66
CA VAL A 260 -13.99 29.62 4.69
C VAL A 260 -14.16 31.13 4.49
N SER A 261 -13.07 31.89 4.45
CA SER A 261 -13.06 33.32 4.25
C SER A 261 -13.53 33.70 2.85
N PRO A 262 -14.46 34.67 2.70
CA PRO A 262 -14.81 35.22 1.38
C PRO A 262 -13.62 35.81 0.61
N GLN A 263 -12.55 36.21 1.32
CA GLN A 263 -11.30 36.70 0.72
C GLN A 263 -10.48 35.59 0.06
N GLY A 264 -10.66 34.33 0.48
CA GLY A 264 -9.89 33.19 -0.01
C GLY A 264 -8.46 33.19 0.55
N PHE A 265 -7.53 33.86 -0.12
CA PHE A 265 -6.10 33.89 0.22
C PHE A 265 -5.70 35.14 1.04
N GLN A 266 -4.56 35.06 1.73
CA GLN A 266 -3.93 36.19 2.41
C GLN A 266 -2.49 36.41 1.97
N ASP A 267 -2.05 37.67 2.04
CA ASP A 267 -0.64 38.03 1.90
C ASP A 267 0.19 37.55 3.10
N TRP A 268 1.47 37.28 2.85
CA TRP A 268 2.44 37.06 3.92
C TRP A 268 2.84 38.39 4.56
N GLN A 269 2.69 38.54 5.87
CA GLN A 269 3.03 39.78 6.56
C GLN A 269 4.55 40.02 6.56
N GLY A 270 4.98 41.21 6.13
CA GLY A 270 6.38 41.67 6.19
C GLY A 270 7.33 41.06 5.14
N GLY A 271 6.82 40.45 4.07
CA GLY A 271 7.61 39.78 3.04
C GLY A 271 8.06 40.66 1.86
N ALA A 272 9.05 40.17 1.11
CA ALA A 272 9.47 40.70 -0.19
C ALA A 272 8.32 40.59 -1.24
N PRO A 273 8.40 41.26 -2.40
CA PRO A 273 7.42 41.11 -3.46
C PRO A 273 7.16 39.64 -3.78
N VAL A 274 5.91 39.21 -3.66
CA VAL A 274 5.45 37.86 -3.90
C VAL A 274 4.89 37.77 -5.33
N THR A 275 5.15 36.65 -6.00
CA THR A 275 4.72 36.27 -7.36
C THR A 275 3.87 35.01 -7.27
N GLU A 276 3.02 34.96 -6.25
CA GLU A 276 2.15 33.86 -5.93
C GLU A 276 1.17 33.58 -7.07
N ARG A 277 0.88 32.29 -7.26
CA ARG A 277 0.02 31.79 -8.31
C ARG A 277 -1.15 31.08 -7.66
N TYR A 278 -2.13 31.88 -7.23
CA TYR A 278 -3.37 31.39 -6.64
C TYR A 278 -4.48 31.37 -7.67
N ALA A 279 -5.26 30.30 -7.68
CA ALA A 279 -6.36 30.17 -8.62
C ALA A 279 -7.49 29.31 -8.06
N GLU A 280 -8.71 29.63 -8.50
CA GLU A 280 -9.91 28.84 -8.23
C GLU A 280 -10.71 28.64 -9.52
N TYR A 281 -11.37 27.49 -9.65
CA TYR A 281 -12.36 27.21 -10.68
C TYR A 281 -13.49 26.34 -10.15
N GLY A 282 -14.73 26.64 -10.51
CA GLY A 282 -15.88 25.78 -10.20
C GLY A 282 -16.18 25.59 -8.71
N THR A 283 -15.77 26.53 -7.83
CA THR A 283 -16.10 26.48 -6.40
C THR A 283 -17.62 26.51 -6.18
N THR A 284 -18.13 25.64 -5.31
CA THR A 284 -19.55 25.57 -4.95
C THR A 284 -19.75 25.72 -3.43
N GLY A 285 -21.00 25.65 -2.96
CA GLY A 285 -21.35 25.83 -1.54
C GLY A 285 -21.46 27.29 -1.13
N ALA A 286 -21.24 27.57 0.16
CA ALA A 286 -21.40 28.91 0.75
C ALA A 286 -20.38 29.94 0.23
N ARG A 287 -19.33 29.50 -0.48
CA ARG A 287 -18.29 30.37 -1.08
C ARG A 287 -18.20 30.29 -2.61
N ALA A 288 -19.33 29.96 -3.26
CA ALA A 288 -19.47 30.06 -4.71
C ALA A 288 -19.30 31.50 -5.23
N ASP A 289 -19.69 32.53 -4.44
CA ASP A 289 -19.38 33.91 -4.79
C ASP A 289 -17.89 34.22 -4.56
N GLN A 290 -17.23 34.64 -5.64
CA GLN A 290 -15.82 35.01 -5.68
C GLN A 290 -15.61 36.52 -5.92
N SER A 291 -16.67 37.32 -5.80
CA SER A 291 -16.63 38.78 -6.01
C SER A 291 -15.65 39.49 -5.07
N THR A 292 -15.46 38.96 -3.86
CA THR A 292 -14.59 39.51 -2.80
C THR A 292 -13.23 38.82 -2.66
N ARG A 293 -12.87 37.92 -3.58
CA ARG A 293 -11.59 37.20 -3.51
C ARG A 293 -10.39 38.13 -3.59
N HIS A 294 -9.29 37.66 -3.03
CA HIS A 294 -8.02 38.37 -3.02
C HIS A 294 -7.64 38.85 -4.44
N PRO A 295 -7.22 40.12 -4.64
CA PRO A 295 -6.98 40.66 -5.99
C PRO A 295 -5.93 39.92 -6.82
N LYS A 296 -4.98 39.24 -6.16
CA LYS A 296 -3.94 38.44 -6.82
C LYS A 296 -4.39 37.03 -7.22
N GLN A 297 -5.58 36.61 -6.80
CA GLN A 297 -6.13 35.32 -7.19
C GLN A 297 -6.60 35.37 -8.65
N LYS A 298 -6.07 34.48 -9.49
CA LYS A 298 -6.54 34.28 -10.85
C LYS A 298 -7.93 33.64 -10.83
N ARG A 299 -8.90 34.27 -11.50
CA ARG A 299 -10.15 33.64 -11.90
C ARG A 299 -9.88 32.81 -13.16
N MET A 300 -9.99 31.49 -13.05
CA MET A 300 -9.68 30.58 -14.16
C MET A 300 -10.82 30.54 -15.17
N THR A 301 -10.47 30.39 -16.44
CA THR A 301 -11.40 29.95 -17.48
C THR A 301 -11.57 28.43 -17.43
N GLU A 302 -12.57 27.89 -18.11
CA GLU A 302 -12.73 26.45 -18.29
C GLU A 302 -11.51 25.82 -18.96
N ALA A 303 -10.94 26.48 -19.98
CA ALA A 303 -9.73 26.02 -20.65
C ALA A 303 -8.50 26.01 -19.72
N ASP A 304 -8.36 27.02 -18.84
CA ASP A 304 -7.32 27.02 -17.81
C ASP A 304 -7.48 25.82 -16.87
N ALA A 305 -8.70 25.52 -16.45
CA ALA A 305 -8.98 24.43 -15.50
C ALA A 305 -8.78 23.05 -16.14
N ALA A 306 -9.24 22.86 -17.39
CA ALA A 306 -9.06 21.62 -18.14
C ALA A 306 -7.58 21.26 -18.39
N ALA A 307 -6.67 22.24 -18.38
CA ALA A 307 -5.23 22.00 -18.49
C ALA A 307 -4.63 21.34 -17.23
N TYR A 308 -5.31 21.42 -16.08
CA TYR A 308 -4.88 20.75 -14.86
C TYR A 308 -5.37 19.31 -14.85
N THR A 309 -4.49 18.40 -15.25
CA THR A 309 -4.72 16.96 -15.13
C THR A 309 -3.70 16.34 -14.20
N ILE A 310 -3.99 15.15 -13.65
CA ILE A 310 -3.03 14.37 -12.86
C ILE A 310 -1.71 14.20 -13.63
N ARG A 311 -1.77 13.94 -14.94
CA ARG A 311 -0.60 13.79 -15.80
C ARG A 311 0.23 15.07 -15.88
N GLU A 312 -0.39 16.22 -16.08
CA GLU A 312 0.33 17.49 -16.17
C GLU A 312 0.94 17.89 -14.81
N VAL A 313 0.18 17.75 -13.74
CA VAL A 313 0.59 18.19 -12.40
C VAL A 313 1.65 17.27 -11.80
N ILE A 314 1.43 15.95 -11.83
CA ILE A 314 2.29 14.97 -11.16
C ILE A 314 2.84 13.87 -12.08
N GLY A 315 2.49 13.81 -13.36
CA GLY A 315 3.00 12.79 -14.28
C GLY A 315 4.52 12.85 -14.48
N GLY A 316 5.09 14.04 -14.72
CA GLY A 316 6.54 14.17 -14.93
C GLY A 316 7.05 13.43 -16.18
N TYR A 317 8.37 13.36 -16.34
CA TYR A 317 9.00 12.75 -17.53
C TYR A 317 8.83 11.23 -17.60
N ASP A 318 8.62 10.57 -16.47
CA ASP A 318 8.35 9.13 -16.35
C ASP A 318 6.87 8.77 -16.58
N ASN A 319 6.01 9.75 -16.91
CA ASN A 319 4.56 9.58 -17.07
C ASN A 319 3.94 8.80 -15.89
N TRP A 320 4.30 9.17 -14.66
CA TRP A 320 3.75 8.52 -13.48
C TRP A 320 2.23 8.69 -13.42
N HIS A 321 1.51 7.57 -13.33
CA HIS A 321 0.05 7.54 -13.22
C HIS A 321 -0.34 6.93 -11.87
N PRO A 322 -0.55 7.74 -10.81
CA PRO A 322 -0.80 7.22 -9.47
C PRO A 322 -2.10 6.40 -9.37
N GLN A 323 -3.06 6.62 -10.26
CA GLN A 323 -4.32 5.87 -10.33
C GLN A 323 -4.17 4.46 -10.94
N HIS A 324 -3.02 4.17 -11.54
CA HIS A 324 -2.71 2.88 -12.13
C HIS A 324 -1.48 2.29 -11.44
N ARG A 325 -1.68 1.22 -10.69
CA ARG A 325 -0.58 0.44 -10.13
C ARG A 325 -0.29 -0.78 -10.99
N THR A 326 0.94 -1.27 -10.90
CA THR A 326 1.31 -2.59 -11.40
C THR A 326 0.42 -3.65 -10.72
N PRO A 327 -0.33 -4.47 -11.49
CA PRO A 327 -1.17 -5.51 -10.91
C PRO A 327 -0.40 -6.48 -10.04
N THR A 328 -1.04 -6.96 -8.98
CA THR A 328 -0.50 -8.02 -8.12
C THR A 328 -1.31 -9.30 -8.29
N TRP A 329 -0.62 -10.42 -8.45
CA TRP A 329 -1.19 -11.76 -8.40
C TRP A 329 -1.02 -12.30 -6.97
N PHE A 330 -2.12 -12.45 -6.27
CA PHE A 330 -2.16 -13.04 -4.93
C PHE A 330 -2.41 -14.53 -5.05
N LEU A 331 -1.56 -15.33 -4.41
CA LEU A 331 -1.69 -16.80 -4.43
C LEU A 331 -2.16 -17.28 -3.06
N CYS A 332 -3.37 -17.84 -2.99
CA CYS A 332 -3.90 -18.50 -1.80
C CYS A 332 -3.90 -20.01 -2.03
N GLY A 333 -3.16 -20.73 -1.19
CA GLY A 333 -3.12 -22.18 -1.32
C GLY A 333 -2.39 -22.89 -0.19
N ASP A 334 -2.18 -24.17 -0.43
CA ASP A 334 -1.60 -25.13 0.51
C ASP A 334 -0.07 -25.27 0.39
N SER A 335 0.47 -26.35 0.93
CA SER A 335 1.90 -26.63 1.01
C SER A 335 2.60 -26.82 -0.33
N THR A 336 1.87 -27.16 -1.39
CA THR A 336 2.45 -27.32 -2.73
C THR A 336 2.72 -25.96 -3.41
N MET A 337 2.02 -24.91 -2.98
CA MET A 337 2.14 -23.55 -3.50
C MET A 337 3.05 -22.65 -2.63
N ALA A 338 3.13 -22.92 -1.31
CA ALA A 338 3.78 -22.06 -0.31
C ALA A 338 5.28 -21.77 -0.52
N ASP A 339 5.75 -20.63 0.00
CA ASP A 339 7.18 -20.31 0.06
C ASP A 339 7.87 -21.12 1.18
N TYR A 340 9.10 -21.57 0.91
CA TYR A 340 9.94 -22.28 1.87
C TYR A 340 11.29 -21.58 2.09
N PRO A 341 11.81 -21.61 3.34
CA PRO A 341 13.11 -21.03 3.68
C PRO A 341 14.29 -21.86 3.11
N ALA A 342 15.47 -21.25 3.05
CA ALA A 342 16.67 -21.87 2.50
C ALA A 342 17.08 -23.18 3.20
N ASN A 343 16.79 -23.33 4.49
CA ASN A 343 17.07 -24.56 5.25
C ASN A 343 16.06 -25.71 4.96
N ALA A 344 14.99 -25.45 4.21
CA ALA A 344 14.08 -26.47 3.71
C ALA A 344 14.45 -26.93 2.28
N ALA A 345 15.38 -26.26 1.60
CA ALA A 345 15.79 -26.61 0.25
C ALA A 345 16.27 -28.08 0.17
N PRO A 346 15.93 -28.83 -0.90
CA PRO A 346 15.40 -28.33 -2.16
C PRO A 346 13.87 -28.29 -2.24
N MET A 347 13.15 -28.44 -1.11
CA MET A 347 11.70 -28.28 -1.08
C MET A 347 11.31 -26.84 -1.47
N THR A 348 10.51 -26.70 -2.53
CA THR A 348 10.10 -25.41 -3.09
C THR A 348 8.63 -25.49 -3.48
N GLY A 349 7.81 -24.49 -3.14
CA GLY A 349 6.44 -24.44 -3.64
C GLY A 349 6.38 -23.83 -5.03
N TRP A 350 5.39 -24.24 -5.84
CA TRP A 350 5.28 -23.72 -7.19
C TRP A 350 4.95 -22.22 -7.23
N GLY A 351 4.27 -21.67 -6.21
CA GLY A 351 4.04 -20.22 -6.07
C GLY A 351 5.33 -19.45 -5.81
N GLN A 352 6.27 -20.04 -5.06
CA GLN A 352 7.62 -19.51 -4.88
C GLN A 352 8.39 -19.48 -6.20
N ALA A 353 8.24 -20.52 -7.02
CA ALA A 353 8.84 -20.58 -8.34
C ALA A 353 8.20 -19.60 -9.32
N LEU A 354 6.88 -19.42 -9.28
CA LEU A 354 6.13 -18.53 -10.16
C LEU A 354 6.65 -17.08 -10.10
N LYS A 355 7.03 -16.61 -8.91
CA LYS A 355 7.65 -15.28 -8.72
C LYS A 355 8.86 -15.02 -9.63
N ARG A 356 9.59 -16.07 -10.03
CA ARG A 356 10.77 -15.99 -10.91
C ARG A 356 10.42 -16.02 -12.40
N LEU A 357 9.20 -16.39 -12.75
CA LEU A 357 8.78 -16.68 -14.12
C LEU A 357 7.80 -15.64 -14.69
N VAL A 358 7.14 -14.86 -13.84
CA VAL A 358 6.19 -13.84 -14.29
C VAL A 358 6.88 -12.66 -14.98
N PRO A 359 6.20 -11.97 -15.93
CA PRO A 359 6.71 -10.76 -16.54
C PRO A 359 6.96 -9.62 -15.53
N GLU A 360 7.86 -8.68 -15.86
CA GLU A 360 8.23 -7.57 -14.96
C GLU A 360 7.08 -6.57 -14.68
N ASN A 361 5.99 -6.62 -15.45
CA ASN A 361 4.83 -5.73 -15.29
C ASN A 361 3.74 -6.31 -14.37
N VAL A 362 4.04 -7.36 -13.62
CA VAL A 362 3.17 -7.97 -12.62
C VAL A 362 3.99 -8.30 -11.37
N PHE A 363 3.41 -8.07 -10.19
CA PHE A 363 3.96 -8.55 -8.94
C PHE A 363 3.26 -9.83 -8.49
N VAL A 364 3.98 -10.71 -7.78
CA VAL A 364 3.40 -11.94 -7.21
C VAL A 364 3.56 -11.93 -5.70
N GLU A 365 2.45 -11.91 -4.99
CA GLU A 365 2.41 -12.06 -3.54
C GLU A 365 1.91 -13.48 -3.22
N ASN A 366 2.83 -14.36 -2.84
CA ASN A 366 2.49 -15.73 -2.46
C ASN A 366 2.03 -15.76 -1.00
N CYS A 367 0.72 -15.88 -0.78
CA CYS A 367 0.10 -15.96 0.53
C CYS A 367 -0.16 -17.41 0.96
N ALA A 368 0.21 -18.40 0.15
CA ALA A 368 0.01 -19.80 0.46
C ALA A 368 0.83 -20.24 1.67
N VAL A 369 0.25 -21.13 2.48
CA VAL A 369 0.85 -21.57 3.73
C VAL A 369 0.78 -23.07 3.85
N CYS A 370 1.91 -23.68 4.18
CA CYS A 370 2.00 -25.11 4.41
C CYS A 370 1.01 -25.58 5.49
N GLY A 371 0.32 -26.68 5.19
CA GLY A 371 -0.65 -27.33 6.07
C GLY A 371 -2.04 -26.67 6.14
N ARG A 372 -2.34 -25.64 5.34
CA ARG A 372 -3.67 -25.00 5.36
C ARG A 372 -4.63 -25.64 4.36
N SER A 373 -5.90 -25.71 4.73
CA SER A 373 -7.03 -26.02 3.84
C SER A 373 -7.80 -24.74 3.51
N SER A 374 -8.79 -24.82 2.62
CA SER A 374 -9.68 -23.68 2.32
C SER A 374 -10.36 -23.14 3.58
N LYS A 375 -10.77 -24.05 4.48
CA LYS A 375 -11.36 -23.75 5.78
C LYS A 375 -10.38 -23.09 6.74
N SER A 376 -9.23 -23.73 7.00
CA SER A 376 -8.33 -23.28 8.06
C SER A 376 -7.69 -21.92 7.72
N PHE A 377 -7.46 -21.66 6.42
CA PHE A 377 -6.95 -20.37 5.95
C PHE A 377 -7.93 -19.22 6.19
N VAL A 378 -9.24 -19.46 6.01
CA VAL A 378 -10.30 -18.51 6.38
C VAL A 378 -10.40 -18.35 7.90
N ALA A 379 -10.36 -19.44 8.66
CA ALA A 379 -10.42 -19.41 10.12
C ALA A 379 -9.27 -18.60 10.75
N GLU A 380 -8.07 -18.66 10.15
CA GLU A 380 -6.89 -17.86 10.52
C GLU A 380 -6.96 -16.39 10.05
N LYS A 381 -8.08 -15.94 9.46
CA LYS A 381 -8.28 -14.59 8.88
C LYS A 381 -7.32 -14.21 7.74
N ARG A 382 -6.58 -15.16 7.18
CA ARG A 382 -5.63 -14.88 6.10
C ARG A 382 -6.32 -14.35 4.85
N LEU A 383 -7.51 -14.87 4.54
CA LEU A 383 -8.32 -14.35 3.43
C LEU A 383 -8.72 -12.88 3.65
N ASN A 384 -9.07 -12.49 4.88
CA ASN A 384 -9.39 -11.09 5.19
C ASN A 384 -8.20 -10.17 4.92
N PHE A 385 -6.98 -10.59 5.26
CA PHE A 385 -5.76 -9.82 5.00
C PHE A 385 -5.48 -9.69 3.50
N VAL A 386 -5.63 -10.77 2.74
CA VAL A 386 -5.49 -10.72 1.28
C VAL A 386 -6.55 -9.81 0.66
N GLU A 387 -7.80 -9.91 1.11
CA GLU A 387 -8.90 -9.06 0.63
C GLU A 387 -8.61 -7.57 0.80
N LEU A 388 -8.07 -7.16 1.96
CA LEU A 388 -7.68 -5.76 2.19
C LEU A 388 -6.60 -5.25 1.22
N CYS A 389 -5.80 -6.14 0.65
CA CYS A 389 -4.70 -5.82 -0.27
C CYS A 389 -5.11 -5.77 -1.74
N LEU A 390 -6.18 -6.49 -2.11
CA LEU A 390 -6.69 -6.63 -3.48
C LEU A 390 -7.28 -5.32 -4.00
N ARG A 391 -7.05 -5.03 -5.27
CA ARG A 391 -7.67 -3.91 -6.00
C ARG A 391 -8.08 -4.36 -7.39
N LYS A 392 -8.83 -3.49 -8.08
CA LYS A 392 -9.19 -3.67 -9.47
C LYS A 392 -7.95 -3.91 -10.34
N GLY A 393 -7.99 -4.97 -11.14
CA GLY A 393 -6.88 -5.39 -12.01
C GLY A 393 -5.95 -6.44 -11.42
N ASP A 394 -6.03 -6.70 -10.11
CA ASP A 394 -5.32 -7.82 -9.49
C ASP A 394 -5.98 -9.16 -9.82
N LYS A 395 -5.24 -10.25 -9.57
CA LYS A 395 -5.74 -11.63 -9.69
C LYS A 395 -5.59 -12.37 -8.37
N LEU A 396 -6.58 -13.17 -8.00
CA LEU A 396 -6.54 -14.06 -6.84
C LEU A 396 -6.56 -15.51 -7.30
N PHE A 397 -5.41 -16.18 -7.24
CA PHE A 397 -5.25 -17.59 -7.54
C PHE A 397 -5.59 -18.41 -6.29
N ILE A 398 -6.48 -19.39 -6.42
CA ILE A 398 -7.05 -20.14 -5.30
C ILE A 398 -6.82 -21.63 -5.56
N GLN A 399 -5.91 -22.26 -4.81
CA GLN A 399 -5.60 -23.70 -4.93
C GLN A 399 -5.66 -24.40 -3.57
N PHE A 400 -6.69 -25.21 -3.37
CA PHE A 400 -6.88 -26.03 -2.17
C PHE A 400 -7.37 -27.42 -2.54
N GLY A 401 -7.43 -28.34 -1.57
CA GLY A 401 -7.79 -29.75 -1.78
C GLY A 401 -6.89 -30.71 -1.00
N HIS A 402 -5.58 -30.46 -0.94
CA HIS A 402 -4.62 -31.37 -0.30
C HIS A 402 -4.87 -31.59 1.19
N ASN A 403 -5.33 -30.55 1.90
CA ASN A 403 -5.59 -30.61 3.33
C ASN A 403 -7.08 -30.65 3.65
N ASP A 404 -7.93 -30.32 2.68
CA ASP A 404 -9.39 -30.33 2.78
C ASP A 404 -9.95 -31.75 2.90
N GLU A 405 -9.32 -32.71 2.23
CA GLU A 405 -9.62 -34.15 2.28
C GLU A 405 -9.20 -34.85 3.58
N LYS A 406 -8.40 -34.18 4.42
CA LYS A 406 -7.84 -34.80 5.63
C LYS A 406 -8.91 -34.90 6.72
N PRO A 407 -8.86 -35.93 7.59
CA PRO A 407 -9.88 -36.15 8.60
C PRO A 407 -9.79 -35.21 9.82
N ASP A 408 -8.75 -34.36 9.92
CA ASP A 408 -8.59 -33.49 11.08
C ASP A 408 -9.63 -32.35 11.08
N VAL A 409 -10.31 -32.17 12.22
CA VAL A 409 -11.50 -31.31 12.33
C VAL A 409 -11.23 -29.85 11.92
N ASP A 410 -10.01 -29.36 12.15
CA ASP A 410 -9.64 -27.98 11.90
C ASP A 410 -9.47 -27.69 10.40
N ARG A 411 -9.08 -28.70 9.60
CA ARG A 411 -8.85 -28.55 8.15
C ARG A 411 -9.90 -29.20 7.28
N ALA A 412 -10.54 -30.26 7.78
CA ALA A 412 -11.51 -31.05 7.04
C ALA A 412 -12.66 -30.19 6.53
N THR A 413 -13.01 -30.43 5.27
CA THR A 413 -14.24 -29.93 4.65
C THR A 413 -14.99 -31.10 4.02
N ASP A 414 -16.30 -30.95 3.85
CA ASP A 414 -17.09 -31.86 3.03
C ASP A 414 -16.93 -31.43 1.58
N ALA A 415 -16.59 -32.37 0.69
CA ALA A 415 -16.27 -32.09 -0.70
C ALA A 415 -17.42 -31.39 -1.45
N HIS A 416 -18.68 -31.72 -1.16
CA HIS A 416 -19.85 -31.21 -1.88
C HIS A 416 -20.58 -30.08 -1.14
N VAL A 417 -20.36 -29.95 0.17
CA VAL A 417 -21.02 -28.93 0.99
C VAL A 417 -20.07 -27.81 1.36
N THR A 418 -19.15 -28.04 2.30
CA THR A 418 -18.38 -26.92 2.89
C THR A 418 -17.18 -26.50 2.07
N TYR A 419 -16.59 -27.38 1.25
CA TYR A 419 -15.50 -27.03 0.35
C TYR A 419 -15.90 -25.95 -0.68
N PRO A 420 -16.97 -26.13 -1.48
CA PRO A 420 -17.40 -25.09 -2.42
C PRO A 420 -17.89 -23.81 -1.71
N GLU A 421 -18.45 -23.92 -0.49
CA GLU A 421 -18.78 -22.74 0.34
C GLU A 421 -17.53 -21.92 0.66
N TYR A 422 -16.47 -22.57 1.16
CA TYR A 422 -15.21 -21.88 1.47
C TYR A 422 -14.56 -21.29 0.23
N LEU A 423 -14.45 -22.04 -0.86
CA LEU A 423 -13.95 -21.51 -2.14
C LEU A 423 -14.78 -20.31 -2.63
N GLY A 424 -16.10 -20.36 -2.43
CA GLY A 424 -17.01 -19.25 -2.68
C GLY A 424 -16.62 -17.96 -1.96
N MET A 425 -16.14 -18.05 -0.71
CA MET A 425 -15.69 -16.88 0.05
C MET A 425 -14.49 -16.19 -0.62
N TYR A 426 -13.55 -16.93 -1.20
CA TYR A 426 -12.40 -16.36 -1.92
C TYR A 426 -12.84 -15.67 -3.21
N ILE A 427 -13.73 -16.31 -3.97
CA ILE A 427 -14.32 -15.75 -5.20
C ILE A 427 -15.00 -14.42 -4.88
N ASP A 428 -15.80 -14.39 -3.83
CA ASP A 428 -16.54 -13.21 -3.43
C ASP A 428 -15.61 -12.10 -2.91
N ALA A 429 -14.56 -12.46 -2.15
CA ALA A 429 -13.54 -11.51 -1.70
C ALA A 429 -12.83 -10.82 -2.87
N ALA A 430 -12.42 -11.58 -3.89
CA ALA A 430 -11.80 -11.00 -5.09
C ALA A 430 -12.76 -10.07 -5.83
N ARG A 431 -13.99 -10.52 -6.07
CA ARG A 431 -15.02 -9.75 -6.81
C ARG A 431 -15.40 -8.46 -6.09
N ARG A 432 -15.53 -8.46 -4.76
CA ARG A 432 -15.80 -7.26 -3.96
C ARG A 432 -14.75 -6.16 -4.18
N GLN A 433 -13.49 -6.56 -4.39
CA GLN A 433 -12.37 -5.63 -4.62
C GLN A 433 -12.12 -5.35 -6.11
N GLY A 434 -12.93 -5.92 -7.02
CA GLY A 434 -12.76 -5.81 -8.47
C GLY A 434 -11.59 -6.61 -9.03
N ALA A 435 -11.03 -7.55 -8.26
CA ALA A 435 -9.98 -8.48 -8.68
C ALA A 435 -10.59 -9.71 -9.39
N GLU A 436 -9.81 -10.36 -10.26
CA GLU A 436 -10.20 -11.57 -10.97
C GLU A 436 -9.92 -12.81 -10.09
N PRO A 437 -10.94 -13.57 -9.63
CA PRO A 437 -10.70 -14.87 -9.01
C PRO A 437 -10.36 -15.92 -10.07
N ILE A 438 -9.40 -16.80 -9.75
CA ILE A 438 -9.00 -17.93 -10.60
C ILE A 438 -8.90 -19.16 -9.71
N LEU A 439 -9.68 -20.19 -10.02
CA LEU A 439 -9.63 -21.48 -9.34
C LEU A 439 -8.55 -22.36 -9.97
N LEU A 440 -7.81 -23.09 -9.14
CA LEU A 440 -6.83 -24.08 -9.58
C LEU A 440 -7.08 -25.37 -8.80
N THR A 441 -7.35 -26.46 -9.52
CA THR A 441 -7.45 -27.79 -8.89
C THR A 441 -6.14 -28.12 -8.16
N PRO A 442 -6.12 -28.98 -7.13
CA PRO A 442 -4.85 -29.40 -6.53
C PRO A 442 -3.95 -30.09 -7.56
N ILE A 443 -2.63 -29.90 -7.47
CA ILE A 443 -1.68 -30.70 -8.26
C ILE A 443 -1.74 -32.17 -7.83
N ALA A 444 -1.49 -33.08 -8.76
CA ALA A 444 -1.48 -34.51 -8.48
C ALA A 444 -0.31 -34.91 -7.56
N ARG A 445 -0.59 -35.80 -6.61
CA ARG A 445 0.48 -36.42 -5.78
C ARG A 445 1.19 -37.50 -6.57
N ARG A 446 2.47 -37.71 -6.25
CA ARG A 446 3.28 -38.80 -6.83
C ARG A 446 2.95 -40.14 -6.18
N ARG A 447 1.76 -40.69 -6.45
CA ARG A 447 1.33 -42.01 -5.94
C ARG A 447 1.11 -42.98 -7.08
N PHE A 448 2.01 -43.94 -7.25
CA PHE A 448 1.88 -45.02 -8.23
C PHE A 448 1.51 -46.32 -7.52
N ASP A 449 0.68 -47.15 -8.17
CA ASP A 449 0.45 -48.53 -7.73
C ASP A 449 1.59 -49.47 -8.19
N GLU A 450 1.48 -50.74 -7.81
CA GLU A 450 2.45 -51.80 -8.16
C GLU A 450 2.60 -52.00 -9.67
N ASN A 451 1.60 -51.60 -10.48
CA ASN A 451 1.63 -51.68 -11.94
C ASN A 451 2.19 -50.40 -12.59
N GLY A 452 2.64 -49.43 -11.79
CA GLY A 452 3.16 -48.16 -12.29
C GLY A 452 2.06 -47.20 -12.76
N LYS A 453 0.80 -47.42 -12.39
CA LYS A 453 -0.32 -46.51 -12.71
C LYS A 453 -0.49 -45.47 -11.62
N LEU A 454 -0.56 -44.19 -12.02
CA LEU A 454 -0.81 -43.07 -11.11
C LEU A 454 -2.20 -43.19 -10.48
N GLN A 455 -2.28 -42.95 -9.18
CA GLN A 455 -3.48 -43.05 -8.36
C GLN A 455 -4.03 -41.65 -8.07
N HIS A 456 -5.35 -41.48 -8.21
CA HIS A 456 -6.03 -40.26 -7.78
C HIS A 456 -6.10 -40.23 -6.26
N THR A 457 -5.57 -39.17 -5.63
CA THR A 457 -5.50 -39.07 -4.17
C THR A 457 -6.49 -38.10 -3.56
N HIS A 458 -7.08 -37.23 -4.37
CA HIS A 458 -7.90 -36.11 -3.90
C HIS A 458 -9.41 -36.34 -3.97
N GLY A 459 -9.86 -37.58 -4.21
CA GLY A 459 -11.30 -37.90 -4.26
C GLY A 459 -12.10 -36.98 -5.19
N GLU A 460 -13.25 -36.52 -4.72
CA GLU A 460 -14.20 -35.71 -5.50
C GLU A 460 -13.84 -34.21 -5.55
N TYR A 461 -12.89 -33.72 -4.74
CA TYR A 461 -12.61 -32.29 -4.58
C TYR A 461 -12.26 -31.59 -5.92
N PRO A 462 -11.40 -32.15 -6.79
CA PRO A 462 -11.09 -31.53 -8.08
C PRO A 462 -12.31 -31.44 -9.01
N ALA A 463 -13.21 -32.44 -8.99
CA ALA A 463 -14.45 -32.42 -9.76
C ALA A 463 -15.40 -31.34 -9.23
N VAL A 464 -15.60 -31.25 -7.91
CA VAL A 464 -16.44 -30.20 -7.31
C VAL A 464 -15.90 -28.80 -7.59
N MET A 465 -14.58 -28.60 -7.58
CA MET A 465 -14.00 -27.31 -7.95
C MET A 465 -14.28 -26.94 -9.41
N ARG A 466 -14.23 -27.91 -10.34
CA ARG A 466 -14.59 -27.70 -11.75
C ARG A 466 -16.05 -27.26 -11.87
N ASP A 467 -16.96 -27.99 -11.23
CA ASP A 467 -18.39 -27.68 -11.23
C ASP A 467 -18.66 -26.29 -10.63
N LEU A 468 -17.95 -25.93 -9.54
CA LEU A 468 -18.05 -24.60 -8.93
C LEU A 468 -17.56 -23.50 -9.88
N ALA A 469 -16.45 -23.73 -10.59
CA ALA A 469 -15.90 -22.77 -11.53
C ALA A 469 -16.92 -22.47 -12.65
N ASP A 470 -17.51 -23.52 -13.24
CA ASP A 470 -18.55 -23.40 -14.25
C ASP A 470 -19.79 -22.70 -13.70
N TYR A 471 -20.28 -23.15 -12.53
CA TYR A 471 -21.47 -22.58 -11.88
C TYR A 471 -21.30 -21.09 -11.54
N ARG A 472 -20.12 -20.68 -11.05
CA ARG A 472 -19.85 -19.29 -10.64
C ARG A 472 -19.32 -18.43 -11.78
N GLY A 473 -19.09 -18.98 -12.98
CA GLY A 473 -18.45 -18.28 -14.09
C GLY A 473 -17.06 -17.76 -13.71
N VAL A 474 -16.25 -18.63 -13.12
CA VAL A 474 -14.89 -18.33 -12.66
C VAL A 474 -13.91 -19.12 -13.52
N ARG A 475 -12.81 -18.50 -13.89
CA ARG A 475 -11.77 -19.15 -14.66
C ARG A 475 -11.13 -20.29 -13.85
N LEU A 476 -10.96 -21.45 -14.49
CA LEU A 476 -10.33 -22.62 -13.90
C LEU A 476 -9.01 -22.95 -14.62
N LEU A 477 -7.95 -23.19 -13.86
CA LEU A 477 -6.73 -23.85 -14.34
C LEU A 477 -6.71 -25.29 -13.81
N ASP A 478 -6.92 -26.26 -14.70
CA ASP A 478 -6.99 -27.69 -14.34
C ASP A 478 -5.58 -28.30 -14.13
N MET A 479 -4.95 -27.89 -13.02
CA MET A 479 -3.61 -28.31 -12.62
C MET A 479 -3.54 -29.81 -12.32
N GLU A 480 -4.63 -30.44 -11.89
CA GLU A 480 -4.68 -31.89 -11.60
C GLU A 480 -4.44 -32.63 -12.90
N ARG A 481 -5.29 -32.47 -13.92
CA ARG A 481 -5.14 -33.20 -15.19
C ARG A 481 -3.81 -32.91 -15.88
N ALA A 482 -3.35 -31.66 -15.83
CA ALA A 482 -2.09 -31.27 -16.43
C ALA A 482 -0.88 -31.94 -15.74
N SER A 483 -0.88 -31.97 -14.40
CA SER A 483 0.16 -32.64 -13.63
C SER A 483 0.08 -34.16 -13.74
N GLU A 484 -1.11 -34.78 -13.73
CA GLU A 484 -1.29 -36.23 -13.96
C GLU A 484 -0.72 -36.68 -15.30
N LYS A 485 -0.97 -35.91 -16.36
CA LYS A 485 -0.41 -36.19 -17.69
C LYS A 485 1.11 -36.17 -17.66
N LEU A 486 1.71 -35.19 -16.97
CA LEU A 486 3.16 -35.10 -16.81
C LEU A 486 3.72 -36.29 -16.00
N LEU A 487 3.11 -36.61 -14.85
CA LEU A 487 3.58 -37.69 -13.98
C LEU A 487 3.44 -39.06 -14.67
N THR A 488 2.35 -39.28 -15.39
CA THR A 488 2.12 -40.51 -16.16
C THR A 488 3.18 -40.67 -17.27
N ALA A 489 3.51 -39.58 -17.98
CA ALA A 489 4.53 -39.61 -19.03
C ALA A 489 5.94 -39.89 -18.50
N LEU A 490 6.26 -39.41 -17.29
CA LEU A 490 7.56 -39.65 -16.65
C LEU A 490 7.64 -41.00 -15.93
N GLY A 491 6.49 -41.57 -15.55
CA GLY A 491 6.40 -42.79 -14.74
C GLY A 491 6.94 -42.60 -13.32
N SER A 492 6.98 -43.70 -12.55
CA SER A 492 7.44 -43.69 -11.16
C SER A 492 8.88 -43.15 -11.05
N GLU A 493 9.85 -43.77 -11.73
CA GLU A 493 11.26 -43.38 -11.56
C GLU A 493 11.60 -42.01 -12.19
N GLY A 494 11.02 -41.65 -13.33
CA GLY A 494 11.30 -40.36 -13.96
C GLY A 494 10.73 -39.17 -13.19
N SER A 495 9.60 -39.37 -12.48
CA SER A 495 8.93 -38.28 -11.75
C SER A 495 9.61 -37.89 -10.44
N LYS A 496 10.55 -38.67 -9.91
CA LYS A 496 11.24 -38.37 -8.63
C LYS A 496 11.85 -36.98 -8.61
N VAL A 497 12.44 -36.56 -9.73
CA VAL A 497 13.12 -35.27 -9.88
C VAL A 497 12.19 -34.08 -9.63
N LEU A 498 10.87 -34.26 -9.78
CA LEU A 498 9.88 -33.20 -9.55
C LEU A 498 9.47 -33.06 -8.08
N PHE A 499 9.76 -34.05 -7.23
CA PHE A 499 9.35 -34.04 -5.84
C PHE A 499 10.56 -33.92 -4.92
N ASN A 500 10.32 -33.60 -3.64
CA ASN A 500 11.37 -33.52 -2.63
C ASN A 500 11.83 -34.94 -2.25
N TRP A 501 12.55 -35.55 -3.19
CA TRP A 501 13.12 -36.87 -3.07
C TRP A 501 14.64 -36.77 -3.22
N GLN A 502 15.35 -36.99 -2.11
CA GLN A 502 16.80 -36.92 -2.04
C GLN A 502 17.34 -38.16 -1.33
N GLU A 503 18.36 -38.80 -1.89
CA GLU A 503 19.12 -39.84 -1.17
C GLU A 503 20.09 -39.19 -0.18
N HIS A 504 20.76 -38.11 -0.60
CA HIS A 504 21.67 -37.32 0.22
C HIS A 504 21.54 -35.83 -0.12
N HIS A 505 21.28 -34.98 0.88
CA HIS A 505 21.28 -33.53 0.73
C HIS A 505 21.72 -32.86 2.04
N LEU A 506 22.32 -31.66 1.97
CA LEU A 506 22.81 -30.95 3.17
C LEU A 506 21.71 -30.75 4.23
N ASN A 507 20.52 -30.37 3.79
CA ASN A 507 19.34 -30.19 4.66
C ASN A 507 18.57 -31.50 4.94
N TYR A 508 18.91 -32.61 4.27
CA TYR A 508 18.30 -33.94 4.43
C TYR A 508 19.41 -35.00 4.52
N PRO A 509 20.17 -35.04 5.63
CA PRO A 509 21.34 -35.91 5.76
C PRO A 509 20.99 -37.40 5.67
N ASP A 510 19.80 -37.76 6.17
CA ASP A 510 19.28 -39.14 6.14
C ASP A 510 18.45 -39.45 4.87
N GLY A 511 18.44 -38.51 3.92
CA GLY A 511 17.55 -38.53 2.76
C GLY A 511 16.11 -38.16 3.09
N VAL A 512 15.30 -37.98 2.06
CA VAL A 512 13.86 -37.69 2.14
C VAL A 512 13.15 -38.31 0.96
N GLN A 513 11.97 -38.89 1.19
CA GLN A 513 11.10 -39.45 0.14
C GLN A 513 9.71 -38.83 0.24
N ASP A 514 9.58 -37.59 -0.21
CA ASP A 514 8.31 -36.88 -0.23
C ASP A 514 7.64 -37.00 -1.60
N ASN A 515 6.39 -37.41 -1.62
CA ASN A 515 5.58 -37.58 -2.84
C ASN A 515 4.50 -36.50 -3.01
N THR A 516 4.52 -35.47 -2.16
CA THR A 516 3.57 -34.36 -2.18
C THR A 516 4.29 -33.04 -2.43
N HIS A 517 5.37 -32.76 -1.72
CA HIS A 517 6.10 -31.51 -1.86
C HIS A 517 7.11 -31.58 -3.00
N LEU A 518 7.29 -30.44 -3.68
CA LEU A 518 8.07 -30.36 -4.90
C LEU A 518 9.54 -30.06 -4.61
N SER A 519 10.42 -30.50 -5.51
CA SER A 519 11.77 -29.94 -5.63
C SER A 519 11.71 -28.56 -6.33
N ASP A 520 12.81 -27.82 -6.37
CA ASP A 520 12.91 -26.60 -7.19
C ASP A 520 12.54 -26.86 -8.67
N THR A 521 13.02 -27.98 -9.24
CA THR A 521 12.68 -28.39 -10.61
C THR A 521 11.19 -28.65 -10.78
N GLY A 522 10.57 -29.36 -9.83
CA GLY A 522 9.13 -29.60 -9.86
C GLY A 522 8.31 -28.33 -9.71
N ALA A 523 8.71 -27.44 -8.80
CA ALA A 523 8.07 -26.16 -8.57
C ALA A 523 8.08 -25.27 -9.82
N VAL A 524 9.23 -25.18 -10.51
CA VAL A 524 9.34 -24.48 -11.80
C VAL A 524 8.43 -25.12 -12.84
N ARG A 525 8.38 -26.45 -12.92
CA ARG A 525 7.55 -27.15 -13.90
C ARG A 525 6.06 -26.94 -13.67
N MET A 526 5.60 -26.99 -12.42
CA MET A 526 4.21 -26.72 -12.07
C MET A 526 3.84 -25.24 -12.30
N ALA A 527 4.74 -24.30 -12.00
CA ALA A 527 4.53 -22.89 -12.30
C ALA A 527 4.42 -22.61 -13.82
N GLN A 528 5.22 -23.28 -14.66
CA GLN A 528 5.10 -23.22 -16.12
C GLN A 528 3.76 -23.77 -16.62
N ILE A 529 3.27 -24.87 -16.03
CA ILE A 529 1.94 -25.41 -16.35
C ILE A 529 0.86 -24.38 -16.00
N ALA A 530 0.92 -23.77 -14.80
CA ALA A 530 -0.04 -22.75 -14.40
C ALA A 530 -0.06 -21.55 -15.36
N LEU A 531 1.11 -21.06 -15.79
CA LEU A 531 1.22 -19.99 -16.78
C LEU A 531 0.65 -20.39 -18.14
N THR A 532 0.94 -21.60 -18.61
CA THR A 532 0.41 -22.11 -19.89
C THR A 532 -1.11 -22.16 -19.87
N LEU A 533 -1.70 -22.72 -18.80
CA LEU A 533 -3.17 -22.75 -18.64
C LEU A 533 -3.76 -21.34 -18.51
N LEU A 534 -3.02 -20.41 -17.90
CA LEU A 534 -3.40 -18.99 -17.80
C LEU A 534 -3.30 -18.23 -19.15
N GLU A 535 -2.60 -18.76 -20.13
CA GLU A 535 -2.62 -18.23 -21.49
C GLU A 535 -3.75 -18.87 -22.30
N GLU A 536 -3.95 -20.19 -22.16
CA GLU A 536 -4.95 -20.95 -22.94
C GLU A 536 -6.41 -20.64 -22.57
N ALA A 537 -6.69 -20.32 -21.31
CA ALA A 537 -8.04 -19.99 -20.86
C ALA A 537 -8.41 -18.49 -20.99
N GLN A 538 -7.75 -17.74 -21.90
CA GLN A 538 -8.04 -16.33 -22.20
C GLN A 538 -9.30 -16.13 -23.05
#